data_AF-A0A2I0D361-F1
#
_entry.id   AF-A0A2I0D361-F1
#
_cell.length_a   1.000
_cell.length_b   1.000
_cell.length_c   1.000
_cell.angle_alpha   90.00
_cell.angle_beta   90.00
_cell.angle_gamma   90.00
#
_symmetry.space_group_name_H-M   'P 1'
#
loop_
_entity.id
_entity.type
_entity.pdbx_description
1 polymer ?
#
loop_
_entity_poly.entity_id
_entity_poly.type
_entity_poly.pdbx_seq_one_letter_code
_entity_poly.pdbx_strand_id
1 'polypeptide(L)'
;MTAAPPKKKKSIREISPIDVYKLLPRTNCAECGEANCMAYATRLVNGELLLADCPPVHTEEYSGQREKLELLLAPPVRTVTIGTGDYAMDVGGKYVLQRHDFTYHNATPIAIDVNDLMPEEELIERVRRIGDFSYNYIGRKLTLNAIAVRSVSNDPETFRSTVKTVSSASRFPLILCALDARVMSAGLEAVKGRRPLIYAATERNWKEMADLALAHNAPLAVFAPNDLALLRSLVATLLACGIRDLVLDPGTFPDDGLGDTIANFTAIRTAATKQFDDLFGFPLLGVPLTVWAGSELSEDVLKWREAITASMLISRYSDLLIMHSLDGWVLLPQLIWRFNLYTDPRKPVSVESGVRTFGRPDATSPVLITTNYALTYFTVESDIKSANLDCYLIVADTGGLSVESAVAGRNFTAEGIAQALKENNVAGFVSHTTLIIPGLAARLSGETEEATGWKILVGPKDSSGISQFLRDRWPVER
;
A
#
# COMPACT_ATOMS: atom_id res chain seq x y z
N MET A 1 33.10 -33.86 -11.21
CA MET A 1 32.09 -33.90 -10.13
C MET A 1 31.02 -32.88 -10.48
N THR A 2 29.94 -33.33 -11.10
CA THR A 2 28.80 -32.48 -11.47
C THR A 2 28.09 -32.06 -10.19
N ALA A 3 28.16 -30.77 -9.85
CA ALA A 3 27.39 -30.20 -8.76
C ALA A 3 25.92 -30.53 -8.99
N ALA A 4 25.24 -31.04 -7.96
CA ALA A 4 23.80 -31.25 -8.01
C ALA A 4 23.12 -29.94 -8.45
N PRO A 5 22.09 -30.00 -9.33
CA PRO A 5 21.36 -28.79 -9.70
C PRO A 5 20.87 -28.10 -8.42
N PRO A 6 21.00 -26.77 -8.31
CA PRO A 6 20.55 -26.05 -7.12
C PRO A 6 19.09 -26.45 -6.85
N LYS A 7 18.80 -26.90 -5.62
CA LYS A 7 17.44 -27.25 -5.22
C LYS A 7 16.54 -26.06 -5.55
N LYS A 8 15.56 -26.27 -6.43
CA LYS A 8 14.57 -25.25 -6.82
C LYS A 8 14.02 -24.60 -5.54
N LYS A 9 14.25 -23.29 -5.38
CA LYS A 9 13.70 -22.53 -4.24
C LYS A 9 12.18 -22.67 -4.27
N LYS A 10 11.58 -23.04 -3.14
CA LYS A 10 10.13 -23.16 -3.02
C LYS A 10 9.52 -21.77 -3.06
N SER A 11 8.43 -21.61 -3.81
CA SER A 11 7.58 -20.42 -3.72
C SER A 11 6.82 -20.42 -2.40
N ILE A 12 6.31 -19.25 -1.98
CA ILE A 12 5.52 -19.13 -0.74
C ILE A 12 4.31 -20.09 -0.70
N ARG A 13 3.76 -20.45 -1.86
CA ARG A 13 2.65 -21.41 -1.99
C ARG A 13 3.06 -22.87 -1.85
N GLU A 14 4.35 -23.18 -2.04
CA GLU A 14 4.91 -24.54 -1.93
C GLU A 14 5.53 -24.79 -0.54
N ILE A 15 5.77 -23.74 0.25
CA ILE A 15 6.23 -23.85 1.63
C ILE A 15 5.05 -24.34 2.48
N SER A 16 5.21 -25.49 3.12
CA SER A 16 4.19 -26.03 4.03
C SER A 16 4.41 -25.55 5.47
N PRO A 17 3.37 -25.53 6.32
CA PRO A 17 3.53 -25.29 7.75
C PRO A 17 4.53 -26.25 8.41
N ILE A 18 4.66 -27.47 7.88
CA ILE A 18 5.62 -28.47 8.36
C ILE A 18 7.07 -28.06 8.06
N ASP A 19 7.32 -27.45 6.89
CA ASP A 19 8.66 -26.96 6.53
C ASP A 19 9.14 -25.89 7.52
N VAL A 20 8.23 -24.97 7.89
CA VAL A 20 8.48 -23.93 8.90
C VAL A 20 8.60 -24.51 10.29
N TYR A 21 7.66 -25.37 10.71
CA TYR A 21 7.64 -25.98 12.04
C TYR A 21 8.92 -26.74 12.38
N LYS A 22 9.53 -27.42 11.40
CA LYS A 22 10.82 -28.13 11.56
C LYS A 22 11.97 -27.20 11.94
N LEU A 23 11.88 -25.93 11.57
CA LEU A 23 12.89 -24.91 11.81
C LEU A 23 12.55 -24.01 13.01
N LEU A 24 11.37 -24.17 13.64
CA LEU A 24 11.03 -23.42 14.85
C LEU A 24 11.69 -24.03 16.10
N PRO A 25 11.78 -23.25 17.20
CA PRO A 25 12.25 -23.74 18.51
C PRO A 25 11.42 -24.91 19.06
N ARG A 26 10.13 -25.02 18.67
CA ARG A 26 9.19 -26.08 19.09
C ARG A 26 8.96 -26.16 20.61
N THR A 27 9.10 -25.04 21.31
CA THR A 27 8.88 -24.93 22.76
C THR A 27 7.40 -24.96 23.14
N ASN A 28 6.49 -24.61 22.22
CA ASN A 28 5.05 -24.44 22.47
C ASN A 28 4.74 -23.51 23.65
N CYS A 29 5.54 -22.46 23.87
CA CYS A 29 5.41 -21.56 25.01
C CYS A 29 4.21 -20.58 24.93
N ALA A 30 3.55 -20.47 23.78
CA ALA A 30 2.45 -19.53 23.52
C ALA A 30 2.78 -18.03 23.69
N GLU A 31 4.06 -17.66 23.80
CA GLU A 31 4.50 -16.25 23.87
C GLU A 31 4.14 -15.43 22.63
N CYS A 32 3.93 -16.09 21.49
CA CYS A 32 3.45 -15.47 20.25
C CYS A 32 1.92 -15.33 20.18
N GLY A 33 1.18 -15.69 21.24
CA GLY A 33 -0.28 -15.65 21.28
C GLY A 33 -0.97 -16.85 20.60
N GLU A 34 -0.20 -17.79 20.03
CA GLU A 34 -0.72 -19.00 19.38
C GLU A 34 -0.75 -20.19 20.33
N ALA A 35 -1.75 -21.07 20.14
CA ALA A 35 -1.93 -22.25 20.99
C ALA A 35 -0.73 -23.22 21.02
N ASN A 36 0.05 -23.27 19.93
CA ASN A 36 1.28 -24.06 19.81
C ASN A 36 2.12 -23.61 18.60
N CYS A 37 3.35 -24.11 18.47
CA CYS A 37 4.25 -23.74 17.38
C CYS A 37 3.74 -24.16 15.98
N MET A 38 2.88 -25.18 15.88
CA MET A 38 2.29 -25.58 14.59
C MET A 38 1.20 -24.60 14.13
N ALA A 39 0.39 -24.10 15.05
CA ALA A 39 -0.57 -23.02 14.77
C ALA A 39 0.18 -21.75 14.28
N TYR A 40 1.24 -21.36 14.99
CA TYR A 40 2.13 -20.28 14.55
C TYR A 40 2.72 -20.52 13.17
N ALA A 41 3.28 -21.71 12.90
CA ALA A 41 3.85 -22.04 11.59
C ALA A 41 2.81 -21.93 10.46
N THR A 42 1.57 -22.35 10.72
CA THR A 42 0.46 -22.26 9.75
C THR A 42 0.12 -20.81 9.43
N ARG A 43 -0.04 -19.98 10.47
CA ARG A 43 -0.37 -18.56 10.29
C ARG A 43 0.78 -17.77 9.67
N LEU A 44 2.03 -18.11 9.98
CA LEU A 44 3.22 -17.52 9.38
C LEU A 44 3.29 -17.80 7.87
N VAL A 45 3.09 -19.05 7.44
CA VAL A 45 3.07 -19.42 6.01
C VAL A 45 1.94 -18.72 5.26
N ASN A 46 0.79 -18.53 5.92
CA ASN A 46 -0.34 -17.79 5.35
C ASN A 46 -0.11 -16.26 5.28
N GLY A 47 0.99 -15.75 5.84
CA GLY A 47 1.29 -14.32 5.94
C GLY A 47 0.39 -13.57 6.94
N GLU A 48 -0.19 -14.28 7.90
CA GLU A 48 -1.03 -13.70 8.95
C GLU A 48 -0.23 -13.25 10.18
N LEU A 49 0.98 -13.78 10.34
CA LEU A 49 1.96 -13.43 11.37
C LEU A 49 3.33 -13.20 10.71
N LEU A 50 4.22 -12.50 11.41
CA LEU A 50 5.61 -12.26 11.03
C LEU A 50 6.54 -13.12 11.87
N LEU A 51 7.75 -13.38 11.34
CA LEU A 51 8.80 -14.09 12.08
C LEU A 51 9.19 -13.33 13.37
N ALA A 52 9.04 -12.01 13.38
CA ALA A 52 9.22 -11.14 14.53
C ALA A 52 8.28 -11.49 15.71
N ASP A 53 7.11 -12.07 15.43
CA ASP A 53 6.08 -12.36 16.44
C ASP A 53 6.42 -13.60 17.29
N CYS A 54 7.54 -14.29 17.05
CA CYS A 54 8.02 -15.40 17.88
C CYS A 54 9.27 -14.98 18.68
N PRO A 55 9.12 -14.45 19.91
CA PRO A 55 10.26 -14.01 20.71
C PRO A 55 11.36 -15.08 20.88
N PRO A 56 11.05 -16.38 21.11
CA PRO A 56 12.08 -17.40 21.26
C PRO A 56 13.02 -17.51 20.05
N VAL A 57 12.55 -17.35 18.81
CA VAL A 57 13.38 -17.53 17.62
C VAL A 57 14.50 -16.47 17.51
N HIS A 58 14.35 -15.35 18.22
CA HIS A 58 15.32 -14.25 18.23
C HIS A 58 16.37 -14.37 19.32
N THR A 59 16.29 -15.39 20.17
CA THR A 59 17.33 -15.68 21.17
C THR A 59 18.57 -16.26 20.51
N GLU A 60 19.73 -16.05 21.12
CA GLU A 60 21.03 -16.50 20.59
C GLU A 60 21.08 -18.02 20.37
N GLU A 61 20.38 -18.78 21.22
CA GLU A 61 20.25 -20.24 21.14
C GLU A 61 19.70 -20.70 19.77
N TYR A 62 18.77 -19.94 19.18
CA TYR A 62 18.08 -20.31 17.94
C TYR A 62 18.53 -19.48 16.73
N SER A 63 19.65 -18.76 16.83
CA SER A 63 20.24 -17.96 15.74
C SER A 63 20.35 -18.74 14.41
N GLY A 64 20.90 -19.96 14.44
CA GLY A 64 21.03 -20.80 13.25
C GLY A 64 19.70 -21.37 12.71
N GLN A 65 18.65 -21.43 13.53
CA GLN A 65 17.29 -21.76 13.08
C GLN A 65 16.63 -20.53 12.44
N ARG A 66 16.81 -19.35 13.05
CA ARG A 66 16.35 -18.07 12.53
C ARG A 66 16.89 -17.80 11.13
N GLU A 67 18.20 -17.96 10.90
CA GLU A 67 18.80 -17.76 9.57
C GLU A 67 18.18 -18.67 8.50
N LYS A 68 17.90 -19.93 8.85
CA LYS A 68 17.26 -20.89 7.93
C LYS A 68 15.81 -20.52 7.64
N LEU A 69 15.08 -20.04 8.64
CA LEU A 69 13.71 -19.54 8.48
C LEU A 69 13.67 -18.29 7.62
N GLU A 70 14.56 -17.33 7.87
CA GLU A 70 14.70 -16.12 7.07
C GLU A 70 15.02 -16.46 5.61
N LEU A 71 15.94 -17.39 5.35
CA LEU A 71 16.25 -17.83 3.99
C LEU A 71 15.06 -18.54 3.31
N LEU A 72 14.33 -19.37 4.06
CA LEU A 72 13.17 -20.11 3.55
C LEU A 72 12.01 -19.16 3.22
N LEU A 73 11.75 -18.17 4.07
CA LEU A 73 10.66 -17.21 3.96
C LEU A 73 11.05 -15.94 3.19
N ALA A 74 12.31 -15.83 2.77
CA ALA A 74 12.82 -14.67 2.03
C ALA A 74 12.03 -14.49 0.74
N PRO A 75 11.44 -13.29 0.52
CA PRO A 75 10.73 -13.02 -0.72
C PRO A 75 11.68 -13.16 -1.91
N PRO A 76 11.22 -13.68 -3.06
CA PRO A 76 12.00 -13.69 -4.30
C PRO A 76 12.48 -12.30 -4.70
N VAL A 77 11.74 -11.25 -4.35
CA VAL A 77 12.17 -9.86 -4.49
C VAL A 77 12.45 -9.33 -3.09
N ARG A 78 13.71 -9.01 -2.84
CA ARG A 78 14.20 -8.52 -1.55
C ARG A 78 13.51 -7.23 -1.14
N THR A 79 13.42 -7.03 0.16
CA THR A 79 13.01 -5.76 0.74
C THR A 79 14.23 -4.86 0.86
N VAL A 80 14.10 -3.61 0.42
CA VAL A 80 15.10 -2.56 0.65
C VAL A 80 14.44 -1.43 1.41
N THR A 81 14.96 -1.11 2.58
CA THR A 81 14.51 0.04 3.35
C THR A 81 15.20 1.30 2.83
N ILE A 82 14.51 2.44 2.77
CA ILE A 82 15.06 3.76 2.43
C ILE A 82 14.65 4.73 3.54
N GLY A 83 15.59 5.54 4.03
CA GLY A 83 15.37 6.40 5.20
C GLY A 83 15.69 5.72 6.53
N THR A 84 15.38 6.42 7.63
CA THR A 84 15.60 5.98 9.01
C THR A 84 14.44 6.41 9.92
N GLY A 85 14.26 5.70 11.03
CA GLY A 85 13.21 5.97 12.03
C GLY A 85 11.79 5.77 11.49
N ASP A 86 10.82 6.45 12.09
CA ASP A 86 9.38 6.27 11.81
C ASP A 86 8.94 6.61 10.38
N TYR A 87 9.80 7.32 9.64
CA TYR A 87 9.54 7.70 8.25
C TYR A 87 10.24 6.77 7.25
N ALA A 88 11.04 5.80 7.71
CA ALA A 88 11.64 4.81 6.83
C ALA A 88 10.57 4.09 6.00
N MET A 89 10.88 3.85 4.72
CA MET A 89 9.97 3.16 3.81
C MET A 89 10.62 1.90 3.27
N ASP A 90 9.84 0.82 3.21
CA ASP A 90 10.25 -0.44 2.61
C ASP A 90 9.73 -0.55 1.19
N VAL A 91 10.64 -0.85 0.25
CA VAL A 91 10.33 -1.15 -1.16
C VAL A 91 10.66 -2.60 -1.47
N GLY A 92 9.96 -3.19 -2.44
CA GLY A 92 10.12 -4.61 -2.80
C GLY A 92 9.35 -5.55 -1.87
N GLY A 93 9.99 -6.63 -1.40
CA GLY A 93 9.34 -7.62 -0.54
C GLY A 93 8.21 -8.39 -1.24
N LYS A 94 8.40 -8.76 -2.52
CA LYS A 94 7.35 -9.37 -3.35
C LYS A 94 7.50 -10.88 -3.44
N TYR A 95 6.40 -11.58 -3.15
CA TYR A 95 6.31 -13.04 -3.13
C TYR A 95 5.77 -13.64 -4.43
N VAL A 96 4.81 -12.97 -5.05
CA VAL A 96 4.03 -13.51 -6.17
C VAL A 96 3.87 -12.49 -7.29
N LEU A 97 3.61 -13.00 -8.48
CA LEU A 97 3.34 -12.20 -9.68
C LEU A 97 1.88 -11.73 -9.76
N GLN A 98 0.95 -12.47 -9.16
CA GLN A 98 -0.47 -12.14 -9.16
C GLN A 98 -1.01 -12.08 -7.73
N ARG A 99 -1.69 -10.98 -7.36
CA ARG A 99 -2.23 -10.81 -5.99
C ARG A 99 -3.21 -11.89 -5.54
N HIS A 100 -3.89 -12.57 -6.45
CA HIS A 100 -4.80 -13.67 -6.08
C HIS A 100 -4.07 -14.97 -5.73
N ASP A 101 -2.78 -15.09 -6.05
CA ASP A 101 -1.94 -16.21 -5.60
C ASP A 101 -1.55 -16.05 -4.11
N PHE A 102 -1.25 -14.82 -3.71
CA PHE A 102 -0.90 -14.40 -2.36
C PHE A 102 -0.96 -12.88 -2.26
N THR A 103 -1.25 -12.35 -1.08
CA THR A 103 -1.34 -10.90 -0.85
C THR A 103 -0.06 -10.18 -1.28
N TYR A 104 -0.19 -9.01 -1.89
CA TYR A 104 0.96 -8.14 -2.11
C TYR A 104 1.34 -7.44 -0.81
N HIS A 105 2.63 -7.46 -0.48
CA HIS A 105 3.20 -6.79 0.68
C HIS A 105 3.97 -5.54 0.26
N ASN A 106 4.18 -4.60 1.17
CA ASN A 106 4.92 -3.35 0.96
C ASN A 106 4.35 -2.51 -0.19
N ALA A 107 3.26 -1.79 0.08
CA ALA A 107 2.60 -0.94 -0.92
C ALA A 107 3.58 0.05 -1.56
N THR A 108 3.54 0.18 -2.89
CA THR A 108 4.45 1.02 -3.70
C THR A 108 4.55 2.45 -3.14
N PRO A 109 5.69 2.87 -2.57
CA PRO A 109 5.86 4.25 -2.13
C PRO A 109 5.87 5.20 -3.34
N ILE A 110 5.33 6.40 -3.13
CA ILE A 110 5.31 7.46 -4.14
C ILE A 110 6.18 8.61 -3.62
N ALA A 111 7.23 8.91 -4.37
CA ALA A 111 8.10 10.05 -4.16
C ALA A 111 7.71 11.18 -5.12
N ILE A 112 7.75 12.43 -4.64
CA ILE A 112 7.55 13.62 -5.48
C ILE A 112 8.89 14.32 -5.68
N ASP A 113 9.17 14.75 -6.90
CA ASP A 113 10.42 15.43 -7.23
C ASP A 113 10.45 16.89 -6.80
N VAL A 114 11.65 17.37 -6.50
CA VAL A 114 12.07 18.76 -6.44
C VAL A 114 13.40 18.88 -7.18
N ASN A 115 13.80 20.07 -7.61
CA ASN A 115 15.10 20.26 -8.26
C ASN A 115 15.90 21.41 -7.66
N ASP A 116 17.21 21.34 -7.83
CA ASP A 116 18.19 22.27 -7.28
C ASP A 116 18.29 23.63 -7.99
N LEU A 117 17.43 23.88 -8.98
CA LEU A 117 17.24 25.20 -9.59
C LEU A 117 15.94 25.88 -9.18
N MET A 118 15.10 25.22 -8.36
CA MET A 118 13.90 25.83 -7.80
C MET A 118 14.30 26.99 -6.86
N PRO A 119 13.63 28.15 -6.94
CA PRO A 119 13.77 29.19 -5.93
C PRO A 119 13.50 28.63 -4.53
N GLU A 120 14.26 29.07 -3.54
CA GLU A 120 14.20 28.50 -2.17
C GLU A 120 12.79 28.56 -1.56
N GLU A 121 12.06 29.65 -1.77
CA GLU A 121 10.68 29.80 -1.30
C GLU A 121 9.73 28.78 -1.95
N GLU A 122 9.86 28.55 -3.27
CA GLU A 122 9.06 27.57 -4.00
C GLU A 122 9.41 26.14 -3.57
N LEU A 123 10.71 25.86 -3.37
CA LEU A 123 11.21 24.58 -2.90
C LEU A 123 10.61 24.22 -1.54
N ILE A 124 10.67 25.14 -0.57
CA ILE A 124 10.16 24.91 0.79
C ILE A 124 8.65 24.71 0.76
N GLU A 125 7.91 25.54 0.02
CA GLU A 125 6.46 25.40 -0.10
C GLU A 125 6.08 24.07 -0.76
N ARG A 126 6.80 23.65 -1.80
CA ARG A 126 6.58 22.34 -2.45
C ARG A 126 6.87 21.18 -1.50
N VAL A 127 7.96 21.22 -0.74
CA VAL A 127 8.28 20.21 0.29
C VAL A 127 7.20 20.14 1.36
N ARG A 128 6.69 21.29 1.81
CA ARG A 128 5.60 21.36 2.78
C ARG A 128 4.32 20.72 2.22
N ARG A 129 3.93 21.06 0.99
CA ARG A 129 2.76 20.45 0.32
C ARG A 129 2.88 18.93 0.18
N ILE A 130 4.08 18.41 -0.05
CA ILE A 130 4.33 16.96 -0.09
C ILE A 130 4.10 16.33 1.30
N GLY A 131 4.67 16.94 2.35
CA GLY A 131 4.57 16.45 3.73
C GLY A 131 3.15 16.51 4.30
N ASP A 132 2.40 17.55 3.95
CA ASP A 132 1.03 17.78 4.42
C ASP A 132 -0.02 16.99 3.62
N PHE A 133 0.35 16.41 2.48
CA PHE A 133 -0.60 15.67 1.64
C PHE A 133 -1.19 14.48 2.41
N SER A 134 -2.52 14.49 2.53
CA SER A 134 -3.26 13.43 3.18
C SER A 134 -4.67 13.33 2.62
N TYR A 135 -5.16 12.11 2.43
CA TYR A 135 -6.55 11.85 2.05
C TYR A 135 -7.12 10.70 2.87
N ASN A 136 -8.29 10.88 3.49
CA ASN A 136 -8.96 9.81 4.23
C ASN A 136 -9.80 8.96 3.25
N TYR A 137 -9.44 7.69 3.10
CA TYR A 137 -10.15 6.75 2.24
C TYR A 137 -10.48 5.50 3.05
N ILE A 138 -11.79 5.23 3.22
CA ILE A 138 -12.28 4.03 3.91
C ILE A 138 -11.66 3.90 5.32
N GLY A 139 -11.65 5.01 6.07
CA GLY A 139 -11.10 5.07 7.42
C GLY A 139 -9.57 4.97 7.52
N ARG A 140 -8.86 5.00 6.38
CA ARG A 140 -7.39 5.02 6.35
C ARG A 140 -6.86 6.33 5.78
N LYS A 141 -5.82 6.85 6.43
CA LYS A 141 -5.08 8.01 5.95
C LYS A 141 -4.12 7.58 4.85
N LEU A 142 -4.35 8.02 3.62
CA LEU A 142 -3.45 7.84 2.47
C LEU A 142 -2.49 9.03 2.40
N THR A 143 -1.20 8.77 2.29
CA THR A 143 -0.13 9.80 2.23
C THR A 143 0.89 9.51 1.13
N LEU A 144 1.68 10.52 0.80
CA LEU A 144 2.93 10.38 0.04
C LEU A 144 4.05 9.83 0.95
N ASN A 145 5.18 9.43 0.36
CA ASN A 145 6.18 8.63 1.08
C ASN A 145 7.59 9.22 1.07
N ALA A 146 8.01 9.92 0.02
CA ALA A 146 9.40 10.36 -0.12
C ALA A 146 9.52 11.63 -0.98
N ILE A 147 10.71 12.22 -0.98
CA ILE A 147 11.06 13.37 -1.82
C ILE A 147 12.27 12.99 -2.68
N ALA A 148 12.17 13.18 -3.99
CA ALA A 148 13.28 12.98 -4.92
C ALA A 148 13.95 14.32 -5.24
N VAL A 149 15.18 14.53 -4.78
CA VAL A 149 15.93 15.78 -5.03
C VAL A 149 16.78 15.58 -6.28
N ARG A 150 16.46 16.30 -7.36
CA ARG A 150 17.15 16.22 -8.64
C ARG A 150 18.22 17.28 -8.78
N SER A 151 19.41 16.84 -9.18
CA SER A 151 20.48 17.70 -9.67
C SER A 151 20.22 18.06 -11.14
N VAL A 152 19.61 19.23 -11.39
CA VAL A 152 19.48 19.82 -12.72
C VAL A 152 20.66 20.76 -13.00
N SER A 153 21.16 21.43 -11.98
CA SER A 153 22.34 22.31 -12.09
C SER A 153 23.63 21.55 -12.44
N ASN A 154 23.74 20.29 -11.98
CA ASN A 154 24.97 19.50 -11.99
C ASN A 154 26.15 20.18 -11.25
N ASP A 155 25.84 21.08 -10.32
CA ASP A 155 26.79 21.77 -9.46
C ASP A 155 26.77 21.17 -8.03
N PRO A 156 27.92 20.72 -7.49
CA PRO A 156 27.96 20.06 -6.18
C PRO A 156 27.44 20.92 -5.02
N GLU A 157 27.74 22.22 -5.01
CA GLU A 157 27.36 23.10 -3.87
C GLU A 157 25.89 23.49 -3.94
N THR A 158 25.36 23.76 -5.14
CA THR A 158 23.94 24.00 -5.38
C THR A 158 23.11 22.80 -4.97
N PHE A 159 23.54 21.59 -5.35
CA PHE A 159 22.87 20.35 -4.95
C PHE A 159 22.96 20.10 -3.44
N ARG A 160 24.15 20.27 -2.83
CA ARG A 160 24.35 20.16 -1.37
C ARG A 160 23.41 21.08 -0.61
N SER A 161 23.34 22.35 -1.01
CA SER A 161 22.48 23.36 -0.38
C SER A 161 21.01 22.94 -0.46
N THR A 162 20.54 22.58 -1.65
CA THR A 162 19.16 22.12 -1.89
C THR A 162 18.81 20.91 -1.02
N VAL A 163 19.67 19.89 -1.01
CA VAL A 163 19.46 18.67 -0.21
C VAL A 163 19.38 19.00 1.29
N LYS A 164 20.24 19.91 1.78
CA LYS A 164 20.21 20.38 3.16
C LYS A 164 18.89 21.09 3.49
N THR A 165 18.42 21.98 2.62
CA THR A 165 17.16 22.70 2.78
C THR A 165 15.97 21.73 2.83
N VAL A 166 15.88 20.81 1.88
CA VAL A 166 14.81 19.78 1.85
C VAL A 166 14.84 18.90 3.10
N SER A 167 16.03 18.44 3.51
CA SER A 167 16.18 17.59 4.70
C SER A 167 15.81 18.32 6.01
N SER A 168 16.03 19.64 6.07
CA SER A 168 15.66 20.46 7.22
C SER A 168 14.15 20.74 7.27
N ALA A 169 13.51 20.84 6.11
CA ALA A 169 12.08 21.08 5.98
C ALA A 169 11.22 19.80 6.09
N SER A 170 11.78 18.61 5.91
CA SER A 170 11.02 17.35 5.94
C SER A 170 11.79 16.15 6.49
N ARG A 171 11.07 15.32 7.25
CA ARG A 171 11.56 14.03 7.77
C ARG A 171 11.33 12.86 6.80
N PHE A 172 10.72 13.09 5.64
CA PHE A 172 10.53 12.03 4.64
C PHE A 172 11.87 11.47 4.15
N PRO A 173 11.93 10.17 3.78
CA PRO A 173 13.03 9.58 3.05
C PRO A 173 13.35 10.39 1.79
N LEU A 174 14.64 10.44 1.46
CA LEU A 174 15.14 11.17 0.32
C LEU A 174 15.66 10.20 -0.75
N ILE A 175 15.41 10.55 -1.99
CA ILE A 175 16.06 9.96 -3.17
C ILE A 175 16.93 11.07 -3.76
N LEU A 176 18.24 10.86 -3.79
CA LEU A 176 19.18 11.83 -4.36
C LEU A 176 19.45 11.45 -5.82
N CYS A 177 19.06 12.30 -6.77
CA CYS A 177 19.16 12.01 -8.19
C CYS A 177 20.28 12.85 -8.84
N ALA A 178 21.47 12.25 -8.95
CA ALA A 178 22.64 12.82 -9.63
C ALA A 178 23.52 11.71 -10.21
N LEU A 179 23.94 11.84 -11.47
CA LEU A 179 24.83 10.87 -12.12
C LEU A 179 26.32 11.20 -11.97
N ASP A 180 26.67 12.47 -11.68
CA ASP A 180 28.04 12.85 -11.33
C ASP A 180 28.32 12.49 -9.86
N ALA A 181 29.34 11.65 -9.63
CA ALA A 181 29.72 11.20 -8.30
C ALA A 181 30.13 12.34 -7.35
N ARG A 182 30.68 13.44 -7.88
CA ARG A 182 31.05 14.62 -7.07
C ARG A 182 29.80 15.33 -6.54
N VAL A 183 28.79 15.47 -7.38
CA VAL A 183 27.49 16.05 -7.00
C VAL A 183 26.78 15.15 -6.00
N MET A 184 26.75 13.84 -6.27
CA MET A 184 26.16 12.86 -5.34
C MET A 184 26.85 12.88 -3.97
N SER A 185 28.18 12.91 -3.94
CA SER A 185 28.96 13.00 -2.69
C SER A 185 28.57 14.24 -1.87
N ALA A 186 28.49 15.41 -2.51
CA ALA A 186 28.12 16.65 -1.84
C ALA A 186 26.70 16.59 -1.24
N GLY A 187 25.74 15.99 -1.96
CA GLY A 187 24.39 15.74 -1.45
C GLY A 187 24.37 14.77 -0.25
N LEU A 188 25.09 13.64 -0.35
CA LEU A 188 25.18 12.64 0.72
C LEU A 188 25.79 13.19 2.01
N GLU A 189 26.78 14.08 1.90
CA GLU A 189 27.37 14.77 3.04
C GLU A 189 26.38 15.68 3.77
N ALA A 190 25.38 16.23 3.08
CA ALA A 190 24.34 17.06 3.70
C ALA A 190 23.32 16.25 4.52
N VAL A 191 23.25 14.92 4.33
CA VAL A 191 22.23 14.05 4.95
C VAL A 191 22.82 12.78 5.57
N LYS A 192 23.98 12.93 6.23
CA LYS A 192 24.61 11.84 6.99
C LYS A 192 23.64 11.20 7.97
N GLY A 193 23.59 9.87 7.98
CA GLY A 193 22.70 9.09 8.85
C GLY A 193 21.23 9.05 8.42
N ARG A 194 20.83 9.72 7.33
CA ARG A 194 19.46 9.65 6.79
C ARG A 194 19.23 8.50 5.82
N ARG A 195 20.29 7.80 5.40
CA ARG A 195 20.24 6.62 4.52
C ARG A 195 19.33 6.81 3.28
N PRO A 196 19.61 7.83 2.43
CA PRO A 196 18.82 8.09 1.23
C PRO A 196 19.04 7.02 0.16
N LEU A 197 18.14 6.94 -0.83
CA LEU A 197 18.40 6.18 -2.06
C LEU A 197 19.30 7.00 -2.99
N ILE A 198 20.43 6.43 -3.38
CA ILE A 198 21.35 6.99 -4.37
C ILE A 198 20.85 6.64 -5.77
N TYR A 199 20.51 7.63 -6.58
CA TYR A 199 20.14 7.47 -7.98
C TYR A 199 21.18 8.17 -8.88
N ALA A 200 21.99 7.47 -9.68
CA ALA A 200 22.07 6.01 -9.86
C ALA A 200 23.45 5.54 -10.37
N ALA A 201 23.73 4.25 -10.16
CA ALA A 201 24.84 3.54 -10.81
C ALA A 201 24.48 3.13 -12.23
N THR A 202 25.37 3.42 -13.17
CA THR A 202 25.29 3.14 -14.61
C THR A 202 26.57 2.43 -15.06
N GLU A 203 26.62 1.96 -16.31
CA GLU A 203 27.85 1.39 -16.90
C GLU A 203 29.09 2.29 -16.73
N ARG A 204 28.90 3.62 -16.71
CA ARG A 204 30.01 4.59 -16.73
C ARG A 204 30.50 5.04 -15.35
N ASN A 205 29.70 4.87 -14.30
CA ASN A 205 29.97 5.44 -12.98
C ASN A 205 29.69 4.46 -11.81
N TRP A 206 29.43 3.18 -12.10
CA TRP A 206 29.01 2.21 -11.08
C TRP A 206 30.02 2.07 -9.95
N LYS A 207 31.32 2.23 -10.24
CA LYS A 207 32.39 2.05 -9.25
C LYS A 207 32.36 3.16 -8.21
N GLU A 208 32.35 4.42 -8.68
CA GLU A 208 32.30 5.59 -7.82
C GLU A 208 30.98 5.63 -7.02
N MET A 209 29.86 5.26 -7.65
CA MET A 209 28.57 5.19 -6.97
C MET A 209 28.51 4.05 -5.93
N ALA A 210 29.17 2.91 -6.18
CA ALA A 210 29.28 1.83 -5.21
C ALA A 210 30.11 2.25 -3.98
N ASP A 211 31.24 2.94 -4.20
CA ASP A 211 32.08 3.44 -3.12
C ASP A 211 31.30 4.43 -2.22
N LEU A 212 30.52 5.34 -2.83
CA LEU A 212 29.63 6.26 -2.10
C LEU A 212 28.52 5.53 -1.33
N ALA A 213 27.89 4.54 -1.94
CA ALA A 213 26.85 3.75 -1.30
C ALA A 213 27.38 2.99 -0.07
N LEU A 214 28.57 2.37 -0.16
CA LEU A 214 29.23 1.72 0.97
C LEU A 214 29.59 2.72 2.07
N ALA A 215 30.22 3.84 1.71
CA ALA A 215 30.67 4.84 2.66
C ALA A 215 29.51 5.46 3.47
N HIS A 216 28.33 5.58 2.87
CA HIS A 216 27.15 6.15 3.50
C HIS A 216 26.12 5.11 3.99
N ASN A 217 26.40 3.81 3.82
CA ASN A 217 25.46 2.72 4.10
C ASN A 217 24.07 2.96 3.47
N ALA A 218 24.07 3.39 2.21
CA ALA A 218 22.90 3.87 1.49
C ALA A 218 22.47 2.87 0.40
N PRO A 219 21.16 2.63 0.21
CA PRO A 219 20.68 1.86 -0.94
C PRO A 219 21.04 2.54 -2.27
N LEU A 220 21.28 1.74 -3.30
CA LEU A 220 21.77 2.20 -4.60
C LEU A 220 20.84 1.75 -5.73
N ALA A 221 20.36 2.70 -6.53
CA ALA A 221 19.65 2.42 -7.76
C ALA A 221 20.62 2.02 -8.88
N VAL A 222 20.25 1.02 -9.68
CA VAL A 222 21.00 0.53 -10.84
C VAL A 222 20.21 0.88 -12.10
N PHE A 223 20.78 1.71 -12.96
CA PHE A 223 20.11 2.25 -14.13
C PHE A 223 20.74 1.72 -15.43
N ALA A 224 19.95 1.00 -16.20
CA ALA A 224 20.30 0.49 -17.53
C ALA A 224 19.04 0.51 -18.43
N PRO A 225 18.77 1.65 -19.09
CA PRO A 225 17.53 1.87 -19.82
C PRO A 225 17.40 0.93 -21.02
N ASN A 226 16.32 0.15 -21.05
CA ASN A 226 15.98 -0.84 -22.09
C ASN A 226 17.07 -1.90 -22.37
N ASP A 227 17.99 -2.12 -21.44
CA ASP A 227 19.04 -3.13 -21.56
C ASP A 227 19.06 -4.02 -20.31
N LEU A 228 18.21 -5.05 -20.32
CA LEU A 228 18.09 -5.98 -19.20
C LEU A 228 19.36 -6.82 -18.99
N ALA A 229 20.15 -7.06 -20.05
CA ALA A 229 21.38 -7.83 -19.94
C ALA A 229 22.45 -7.02 -19.19
N LEU A 230 22.62 -5.75 -19.56
CA LEU A 230 23.48 -4.82 -18.84
C LEU A 230 23.00 -4.60 -17.40
N LEU A 231 21.70 -4.40 -17.19
CA LEU A 231 21.12 -4.25 -15.85
C LEU A 231 21.52 -5.40 -14.93
N ARG A 232 21.34 -6.64 -15.42
CA ARG A 232 21.70 -7.86 -14.70
C ARG A 232 23.20 -7.97 -14.42
N SER A 233 24.03 -7.58 -15.40
CA SER A 233 25.50 -7.55 -15.27
C SER A 233 25.96 -6.55 -14.20
N LEU A 234 25.38 -5.35 -14.18
CA LEU A 234 25.67 -4.33 -13.18
C LEU A 234 25.26 -4.80 -11.77
N VAL A 235 24.10 -5.43 -11.62
CA VAL A 235 23.67 -6.00 -10.32
C VAL A 235 24.68 -7.04 -9.82
N ALA A 236 25.12 -7.97 -10.68
CA ALA A 236 26.12 -8.96 -10.30
C ALA A 236 27.43 -8.30 -9.84
N THR A 237 27.87 -7.26 -10.55
CA THR A 237 29.07 -6.49 -10.22
C THR A 237 28.93 -5.79 -8.87
N LEU A 238 27.83 -5.07 -8.64
CA LEU A 238 27.58 -4.34 -7.39
C LEU A 238 27.44 -5.28 -6.19
N LEU A 239 26.84 -6.45 -6.37
CA LEU A 239 26.79 -7.49 -5.34
C LEU A 239 28.18 -8.03 -4.98
N ALA A 240 29.08 -8.16 -5.96
CA ALA A 240 30.46 -8.57 -5.74
C ALA A 240 31.25 -7.48 -4.99
N CYS A 241 30.93 -6.21 -5.19
CA CYS A 241 31.46 -5.09 -4.41
C CYS A 241 30.91 -5.02 -2.97
N GLY A 242 29.94 -5.86 -2.62
CA GLY A 242 29.35 -5.91 -1.28
C GLY A 242 28.09 -5.07 -1.10
N ILE A 243 27.59 -4.40 -2.15
CA ILE A 243 26.30 -3.71 -2.08
C ILE A 243 25.18 -4.76 -1.97
N ARG A 244 24.34 -4.66 -0.95
CA ARG A 244 23.22 -5.59 -0.72
C ARG A 244 21.85 -4.97 -0.98
N ASP A 245 21.76 -3.65 -0.88
CA ASP A 245 20.53 -2.89 -1.03
C ASP A 245 20.49 -2.21 -2.39
N LEU A 246 19.94 -2.91 -3.38
CA LEU A 246 19.83 -2.43 -4.76
C LEU A 246 18.37 -2.17 -5.14
N VAL A 247 18.14 -1.17 -5.98
CA VAL A 247 16.85 -0.90 -6.64
C VAL A 247 17.10 -0.85 -8.15
N LEU A 248 16.29 -1.54 -8.94
CA LEU A 248 16.50 -1.69 -10.39
C LEU A 248 15.66 -0.67 -11.16
N ASP A 249 16.30 0.05 -12.06
CA ASP A 249 15.65 0.95 -13.01
C ASP A 249 15.99 0.50 -14.45
N PRO A 250 15.10 -0.26 -15.12
CA PRO A 250 15.25 -0.61 -16.53
C PRO A 250 14.85 0.53 -17.48
N GLY A 251 14.56 1.72 -16.96
CA GLY A 251 14.02 2.86 -17.70
C GLY A 251 12.49 2.90 -17.69
N THR A 252 11.95 4.12 -17.60
CA THR A 252 10.52 4.42 -17.81
C THR A 252 10.36 5.27 -19.06
N PHE A 253 9.89 4.64 -20.12
CA PHE A 253 9.62 5.26 -21.41
C PHE A 253 8.11 5.49 -21.53
N PRO A 254 7.65 6.75 -21.53
CA PRO A 254 6.23 7.05 -21.71
C PRO A 254 5.80 6.93 -23.17
N ASP A 255 4.51 7.17 -23.43
CA ASP A 255 3.93 7.25 -24.77
C ASP A 255 4.22 6.00 -25.62
N ASP A 256 4.84 6.15 -26.79
CA ASP A 256 5.15 5.04 -27.70
C ASP A 256 6.07 3.99 -27.05
N GLY A 257 6.89 4.39 -26.06
CA GLY A 257 7.76 3.50 -25.29
C GLY A 257 7.08 2.79 -24.11
N LEU A 258 5.80 3.08 -23.84
CA LEU A 258 5.09 2.51 -22.68
C LEU A 258 4.98 0.98 -22.77
N GLY A 259 4.88 0.43 -23.98
CA GLY A 259 4.90 -1.02 -24.21
C GLY A 259 6.19 -1.66 -23.69
N ASP A 260 7.33 -1.08 -24.02
CA ASP A 260 8.66 -1.56 -23.59
C ASP A 260 8.81 -1.45 -22.07
N THR A 261 8.35 -0.34 -21.48
CA THR A 261 8.33 -0.16 -20.02
C THR A 261 7.57 -1.31 -19.34
N ILE A 262 6.34 -1.59 -19.76
CA ILE A 262 5.52 -2.64 -19.15
C ILE A 262 6.11 -4.04 -19.39
N ALA A 263 6.68 -4.28 -20.58
CA ALA A 263 7.34 -5.52 -20.91
C ALA A 263 8.57 -5.77 -20.02
N ASN A 264 9.43 -4.76 -19.86
CA ASN A 264 10.64 -4.84 -19.04
C ASN A 264 10.33 -5.11 -17.56
N PHE A 265 9.41 -4.34 -16.96
CA PHE A 265 9.00 -4.56 -15.57
C PHE A 265 8.39 -5.95 -15.36
N THR A 266 7.58 -6.41 -16.32
CA THR A 266 6.97 -7.74 -16.27
C THR A 266 8.01 -8.86 -16.40
N ALA A 267 8.98 -8.70 -17.30
CA ALA A 267 10.06 -9.67 -17.50
C ALA A 267 10.91 -9.81 -16.23
N ILE A 268 11.34 -8.70 -15.64
CA ILE A 268 12.15 -8.69 -14.41
C ILE A 268 11.36 -9.32 -13.25
N ARG A 269 10.09 -8.91 -13.03
CA ARG A 269 9.29 -9.49 -11.96
C ARG A 269 9.06 -10.98 -12.14
N THR A 270 8.83 -11.42 -13.37
CA THR A 270 8.61 -12.84 -13.70
C THR A 270 9.88 -13.65 -13.45
N ALA A 271 11.05 -13.15 -13.88
CA ALA A 271 12.33 -13.77 -13.61
C ALA A 271 12.57 -13.92 -12.09
N ALA A 272 12.34 -12.86 -11.32
CA ALA A 272 12.48 -12.92 -9.88
C ALA A 272 11.49 -13.90 -9.21
N THR A 273 10.20 -13.82 -9.52
CA THR A 273 9.15 -14.53 -8.75
C THR A 273 8.84 -15.94 -9.22
N LYS A 274 9.00 -16.24 -10.52
CA LYS A 274 8.71 -17.57 -11.09
C LYS A 274 9.97 -18.37 -11.39
N GLN A 275 11.06 -17.69 -11.77
CA GLN A 275 12.34 -18.32 -12.12
C GLN A 275 13.37 -18.24 -10.98
N PHE A 276 13.09 -17.48 -9.92
CA PHE A 276 13.99 -17.24 -8.79
C PHE A 276 15.37 -16.73 -9.23
N ASP A 277 15.40 -15.86 -10.24
CA ASP A 277 16.64 -15.16 -10.62
C ASP A 277 16.98 -14.11 -9.55
N ASP A 278 17.96 -14.44 -8.70
CA ASP A 278 18.43 -13.59 -7.60
C ASP A 278 19.00 -12.24 -8.09
N LEU A 279 19.52 -12.15 -9.32
CA LEU A 279 20.05 -10.89 -9.88
C LEU A 279 18.94 -9.92 -10.30
N PHE A 280 17.73 -10.44 -10.54
CA PHE A 280 16.52 -9.63 -10.73
C PHE A 280 15.64 -9.59 -9.48
N GLY A 281 16.08 -10.22 -8.38
CA GLY A 281 15.39 -10.30 -7.09
C GLY A 281 15.44 -9.00 -6.27
N PHE A 282 15.36 -7.83 -6.90
CA PHE A 282 15.44 -6.52 -6.27
C PHE A 282 14.25 -5.63 -6.63
N PRO A 283 13.91 -4.64 -5.78
CA PRO A 283 12.82 -3.72 -6.04
C PRO A 283 12.94 -2.99 -7.40
N LEU A 284 11.82 -2.70 -8.06
CA LEU A 284 11.76 -1.96 -9.32
C LEU A 284 11.38 -0.49 -9.10
N LEU A 285 12.18 0.44 -9.62
CA LEU A 285 11.90 1.87 -9.64
C LEU A 285 11.22 2.26 -10.95
N GLY A 286 10.02 2.83 -10.87
CA GLY A 286 9.33 3.48 -11.97
C GLY A 286 9.42 5.00 -11.87
N VAL A 287 9.60 5.68 -13.00
CA VAL A 287 9.78 7.14 -13.05
C VAL A 287 8.76 7.77 -13.99
N PRO A 288 7.45 7.78 -13.67
CA PRO A 288 6.43 8.51 -14.45
C PRO A 288 6.80 9.97 -14.73
N LEU A 289 7.61 10.59 -13.87
CA LEU A 289 8.21 11.91 -14.07
C LEU A 289 8.87 12.07 -15.46
N THR A 290 9.31 11.01 -16.13
CA THR A 290 9.94 11.11 -17.46
C THR A 290 9.02 11.70 -18.53
N VAL A 291 7.69 11.71 -18.35
CA VAL A 291 6.79 12.42 -19.28
C VAL A 291 7.13 13.92 -19.39
N TRP A 292 7.68 14.50 -18.31
CA TRP A 292 8.05 15.92 -18.23
C TRP A 292 9.38 16.23 -18.92
N ALA A 293 10.11 15.22 -19.40
CA ALA A 293 11.32 15.39 -20.21
C ALA A 293 11.03 15.43 -21.73
N GLY A 294 9.78 15.21 -22.14
CA GLY A 294 9.35 15.16 -23.53
C GLY A 294 9.08 16.52 -24.17
N SER A 295 8.46 16.50 -25.36
CA SER A 295 8.11 17.69 -26.14
C SER A 295 7.10 18.61 -25.44
N GLU A 296 7.08 19.88 -25.85
CA GLU A 296 6.15 20.91 -25.36
C GLU A 296 4.68 20.53 -25.63
N LEU A 297 4.11 19.82 -24.65
CA LEU A 297 2.68 19.58 -24.53
C LEU A 297 2.12 20.50 -23.45
N SER A 298 0.81 20.69 -23.45
CA SER A 298 0.17 21.40 -22.34
C SER A 298 0.40 20.64 -21.03
N GLU A 299 0.51 21.40 -19.94
CA GLU A 299 0.74 20.86 -18.60
C GLU A 299 -0.32 19.80 -18.22
N ASP A 300 -1.59 20.02 -18.58
CA ASP A 300 -2.67 19.07 -18.33
C ASP A 300 -2.46 17.73 -19.05
N VAL A 301 -1.90 17.75 -20.26
CA VAL A 301 -1.60 16.52 -21.00
C VAL A 301 -0.42 15.79 -20.36
N LEU A 302 0.60 16.51 -19.88
CA LEU A 302 1.73 15.91 -19.15
C LEU A 302 1.26 15.27 -17.84
N LYS A 303 0.44 15.98 -17.05
CA LYS A 303 -0.20 15.47 -15.83
C LYS A 303 -1.04 14.23 -16.08
N TRP A 304 -1.84 14.24 -17.15
CA TRP A 304 -2.66 13.10 -17.55
C TRP A 304 -1.81 11.88 -17.91
N ARG A 305 -0.75 12.06 -18.71
CA ARG A 305 0.19 10.99 -19.08
C ARG A 305 0.92 10.44 -17.85
N GLU A 306 1.38 11.32 -16.96
CA GLU A 306 2.00 10.92 -15.71
C GLU A 306 1.06 10.05 -14.87
N ALA A 307 -0.22 10.45 -14.74
CA ALA A 307 -1.22 9.69 -14.01
C ALA A 307 -1.44 8.29 -14.59
N ILE A 308 -1.51 8.17 -15.92
CA ILE A 308 -1.66 6.88 -16.61
C ILE A 308 -0.43 6.00 -16.41
N THR A 309 0.77 6.53 -16.65
CA THR A 309 2.02 5.78 -16.50
C THR A 309 2.20 5.30 -15.06
N ALA A 310 1.90 6.14 -14.07
CA ALA A 310 1.92 5.76 -12.66
C ALA A 310 0.93 4.62 -12.34
N SER A 311 -0.32 4.72 -12.80
CA SER A 311 -1.34 3.68 -12.57
C SER A 311 -0.94 2.34 -13.19
N MET A 312 -0.38 2.37 -14.40
CA MET A 312 0.09 1.16 -15.08
C MET A 312 1.29 0.55 -14.37
N LEU A 313 2.25 1.35 -13.91
CA LEU A 313 3.43 0.88 -13.19
C LEU A 313 3.10 0.33 -11.79
N ILE A 314 2.16 0.94 -11.04
CA ILE A 314 1.64 0.35 -9.80
C ILE A 314 1.02 -1.03 -10.08
N SER A 315 0.26 -1.15 -11.17
CA SER A 315 -0.35 -2.42 -11.59
C SER A 315 0.67 -3.45 -12.09
N ARG A 316 1.75 -2.96 -12.72
CA ARG A 316 2.79 -3.74 -13.38
C ARG A 316 4.13 -3.53 -12.68
N TYR A 317 4.10 -3.85 -11.39
CA TYR A 317 5.26 -4.28 -10.62
C TYR A 317 6.28 -3.22 -10.23
N SER A 318 6.01 -1.93 -10.41
CA SER A 318 6.85 -0.91 -9.79
C SER A 318 6.71 -0.96 -8.27
N ASP A 319 7.86 -0.99 -7.59
CA ASP A 319 7.97 -1.03 -6.13
C ASP A 319 8.21 0.34 -5.52
N LEU A 320 8.63 1.32 -6.33
CA LEU A 320 8.82 2.72 -5.96
C LEU A 320 8.52 3.59 -7.18
N LEU A 321 7.75 4.66 -7.00
CA LEU A 321 7.51 5.66 -8.05
C LEU A 321 8.15 7.01 -7.73
N ILE A 322 8.64 7.68 -8.77
CA ILE A 322 8.98 9.11 -8.74
C ILE A 322 8.06 9.88 -9.70
N MET A 323 7.32 10.85 -9.17
CA MET A 323 6.35 11.68 -9.90
C MET A 323 6.64 13.18 -9.71
N HIS A 324 6.06 14.03 -10.55
CA HIS A 324 6.11 15.48 -10.50
C HIS A 324 4.82 16.11 -9.96
N SER A 325 3.67 15.65 -10.45
CA SER A 325 2.40 16.34 -10.19
C SER A 325 1.97 16.26 -8.73
N LEU A 326 1.40 17.36 -8.22
CA LEU A 326 0.79 17.43 -6.88
C LEU A 326 -0.73 17.62 -6.92
N ASP A 327 -1.31 17.70 -8.11
CA ASP A 327 -2.74 17.86 -8.30
C ASP A 327 -3.49 16.63 -7.77
N GLY A 328 -4.56 16.88 -7.01
CA GLY A 328 -5.35 15.80 -6.40
C GLY A 328 -5.91 14.80 -7.43
N TRP A 329 -6.29 15.28 -8.62
CA TRP A 329 -6.79 14.41 -9.68
C TRP A 329 -5.71 13.53 -10.32
N VAL A 330 -4.42 13.87 -10.16
CA VAL A 330 -3.30 13.00 -10.54
C VAL A 330 -2.97 12.01 -9.42
N LEU A 331 -2.88 12.49 -8.17
CA LEU A 331 -2.41 11.70 -7.03
C LEU A 331 -3.45 10.74 -6.45
N LEU A 332 -4.72 11.18 -6.29
CA LEU A 332 -5.76 10.37 -5.65
C LEU A 332 -6.00 9.03 -6.37
N PRO A 333 -6.06 8.97 -7.72
CA PRO A 333 -6.17 7.69 -8.41
C PRO A 333 -5.03 6.73 -8.06
N GLN A 334 -3.79 7.22 -7.91
CA GLN A 334 -2.63 6.37 -7.60
C GLN A 334 -2.71 5.82 -6.18
N LEU A 335 -3.05 6.67 -5.22
CA LEU A 335 -3.11 6.30 -3.80
C LEU A 335 -4.27 5.33 -3.53
N ILE A 336 -5.43 5.59 -4.12
CA ILE A 336 -6.61 4.71 -4.03
C ILE A 336 -6.33 3.38 -4.76
N TRP A 337 -5.76 3.43 -5.95
CA TRP A 337 -5.43 2.22 -6.70
C TRP A 337 -4.39 1.36 -5.96
N ARG A 338 -3.34 1.98 -5.42
CA ARG A 338 -2.37 1.33 -4.55
C ARG A 338 -3.07 0.68 -3.35
N PHE A 339 -3.93 1.40 -2.64
CA PHE A 339 -4.67 0.83 -1.51
C PHE A 339 -5.47 -0.42 -1.92
N ASN A 340 -6.21 -0.35 -3.02
CA ASN A 340 -7.03 -1.45 -3.52
C ASN A 340 -6.19 -2.65 -3.95
N LEU A 341 -5.09 -2.42 -4.69
CA LEU A 341 -4.22 -3.47 -5.21
C LEU A 341 -3.55 -4.26 -4.07
N TYR A 342 -3.16 -3.57 -3.00
CA TYR A 342 -2.44 -4.13 -1.85
C TYR A 342 -3.35 -4.60 -0.71
N THR A 343 -4.66 -4.42 -0.82
CA THR A 343 -5.62 -5.03 0.13
C THR A 343 -5.56 -6.55 0.02
N ASP A 344 -5.61 -7.26 1.15
CA ASP A 344 -5.60 -8.73 1.15
C ASP A 344 -6.86 -9.27 0.42
N PRO A 345 -6.73 -10.02 -0.67
CA PRO A 345 -7.89 -10.53 -1.40
C PRO A 345 -8.71 -11.58 -0.65
N ARG A 346 -8.19 -12.14 0.45
CA ARG A 346 -8.86 -13.17 1.26
C ARG A 346 -9.70 -12.56 2.38
N LYS A 347 -9.43 -11.32 2.78
CA LYS A 347 -10.09 -10.64 3.89
C LYS A 347 -10.80 -9.39 3.39
N PRO A 348 -12.14 -9.37 3.37
CA PRO A 348 -12.87 -8.15 3.09
C PRO A 348 -12.50 -7.05 4.10
N VAL A 349 -12.38 -5.81 3.64
CA VAL A 349 -12.19 -4.67 4.54
C VAL A 349 -13.52 -4.40 5.23
N SER A 350 -13.55 -4.50 6.56
CA SER A 350 -14.75 -4.28 7.37
C SER A 350 -14.59 -3.11 8.33
N VAL A 351 -15.73 -2.62 8.82
CA VAL A 351 -15.85 -1.64 9.91
C VAL A 351 -16.37 -2.36 11.14
N GLU A 352 -16.07 -1.85 12.34
CA GLU A 352 -16.63 -2.39 13.57
C GLU A 352 -18.17 -2.30 13.55
N SER A 353 -18.86 -3.37 13.95
CA SER A 353 -20.32 -3.37 14.04
C SER A 353 -20.83 -2.45 15.14
N GLY A 354 -22.12 -2.14 15.10
CA GLY A 354 -22.83 -1.36 16.10
C GLY A 354 -23.38 -0.03 15.59
N VAL A 355 -23.85 0.82 16.51
CA VAL A 355 -24.54 2.06 16.16
C VAL A 355 -23.55 3.18 15.85
N ARG A 356 -23.83 3.95 14.82
CA ARG A 356 -23.19 5.23 14.49
C ARG A 356 -24.22 6.34 14.56
N THR A 357 -23.81 7.46 15.14
CA THR A 357 -24.63 8.67 15.30
C THR A 357 -24.16 9.70 14.30
N PHE A 358 -25.08 10.22 13.48
CA PHE A 358 -24.81 11.28 12.52
C PHE A 358 -25.62 12.52 12.85
N GLY A 359 -24.97 13.69 12.83
CA GLY A 359 -25.60 14.95 13.19
C GLY A 359 -25.92 15.04 14.70
N ARG A 360 -27.14 15.47 15.02
CA ARG A 360 -27.69 15.60 16.38
C ARG A 360 -29.06 14.90 16.46
N PRO A 361 -29.12 13.58 16.30
CA PRO A 361 -30.38 12.87 16.31
C PRO A 361 -31.00 12.89 17.71
N ASP A 362 -32.32 12.90 17.71
CA ASP A 362 -33.18 12.83 18.88
C ASP A 362 -34.05 11.56 18.88
N ALA A 363 -34.96 11.45 19.84
CA ALA A 363 -35.83 10.29 19.98
C ALA A 363 -36.79 10.06 18.78
N THR A 364 -36.94 11.03 17.88
CA THR A 364 -37.81 10.94 16.69
C THR A 364 -37.03 10.74 15.39
N SER A 365 -35.70 10.71 15.48
CA SER A 365 -34.81 10.64 14.32
C SER A 365 -34.80 9.23 13.69
N PRO A 366 -34.63 9.13 12.37
CA PRO A 366 -34.69 7.85 11.67
C PRO A 366 -33.56 6.90 12.09
N VAL A 367 -33.89 5.61 12.14
CA VAL A 367 -32.95 4.51 12.34
C VAL A 367 -32.78 3.77 11.02
N LEU A 368 -31.56 3.71 10.52
CA LEU A 368 -31.17 2.99 9.32
C LEU A 368 -30.30 1.79 9.71
N ILE A 369 -30.27 0.75 8.88
CA ILE A 369 -29.31 -0.36 9.02
C ILE A 369 -28.53 -0.59 7.73
N THR A 370 -27.26 -0.95 7.86
CA THR A 370 -26.37 -1.35 6.75
C THR A 370 -25.46 -2.49 7.20
N THR A 371 -24.61 -2.99 6.31
CA THR A 371 -23.63 -4.03 6.63
C THR A 371 -22.27 -3.46 7.01
N ASN A 372 -21.43 -4.26 7.66
CA ASN A 372 -20.09 -3.85 8.09
C ASN A 372 -19.01 -3.95 7.00
N TYR A 373 -19.37 -4.17 5.73
CA TYR A 373 -18.40 -4.02 4.64
C TYR A 373 -18.00 -2.55 4.50
N ALA A 374 -16.70 -2.27 4.55
CA ALA A 374 -16.23 -0.90 4.70
C ALA A 374 -16.65 -0.01 3.53
N LEU A 375 -16.59 -0.50 2.28
CA LEU A 375 -17.07 0.27 1.14
C LEU A 375 -18.57 0.57 1.23
N THR A 376 -19.39 -0.39 1.66
CA THR A 376 -20.83 -0.16 1.88
C THR A 376 -21.06 0.89 2.97
N TYR A 377 -20.39 0.75 4.12
CA TYR A 377 -20.51 1.68 5.23
C TYR A 377 -20.09 3.10 4.86
N PHE A 378 -18.89 3.29 4.29
CA PHE A 378 -18.35 4.61 3.99
C PHE A 378 -19.13 5.33 2.88
N THR A 379 -19.72 4.60 1.92
CA THR A 379 -20.64 5.20 0.94
C THR A 379 -21.90 5.74 1.64
N VAL A 380 -22.55 4.93 2.48
CA VAL A 380 -23.74 5.36 3.24
C VAL A 380 -23.42 6.53 4.17
N GLU A 381 -22.30 6.46 4.91
CA GLU A 381 -21.82 7.55 5.76
C GLU A 381 -21.61 8.85 4.98
N SER A 382 -20.97 8.78 3.81
CA SER A 382 -20.70 9.93 2.97
C SER A 382 -21.99 10.60 2.51
N ASP A 383 -22.98 9.82 2.08
CA ASP A 383 -24.27 10.34 1.63
C ASP A 383 -25.06 10.97 2.78
N ILE A 384 -25.04 10.34 3.97
CA ILE A 384 -25.67 10.88 5.19
C ILE A 384 -25.05 12.23 5.57
N LYS A 385 -23.71 12.30 5.62
CA LYS A 385 -22.97 13.53 5.95
C LYS A 385 -23.20 14.63 4.92
N SER A 386 -23.14 14.29 3.63
CA SER A 386 -23.33 15.26 2.54
C SER A 386 -24.75 15.83 2.52
N ALA A 387 -25.73 15.04 2.94
CA ALA A 387 -27.12 15.47 3.09
C ALA A 387 -27.43 16.15 4.44
N ASN A 388 -26.45 16.29 5.34
CA ASN A 388 -26.61 16.84 6.69
C ASN A 388 -27.77 16.20 7.48
N LEU A 389 -27.88 14.88 7.43
CA LEU A 389 -28.97 14.16 8.08
C LEU A 389 -28.65 13.88 9.56
N ASP A 390 -29.66 14.06 10.41
CA ASP A 390 -29.65 13.63 11.81
C ASP A 390 -30.25 12.22 11.89
N CYS A 391 -29.43 11.20 12.12
CA CYS A 391 -29.91 9.81 12.17
C CYS A 391 -29.00 8.86 12.97
N TYR A 392 -29.56 7.68 13.27
CA TYR A 392 -28.81 6.53 13.77
C TYR A 392 -28.61 5.51 12.64
N LEU A 393 -27.37 5.04 12.44
CA LEU A 393 -27.04 3.99 11.49
C LEU A 393 -26.50 2.77 12.24
N ILE A 394 -27.22 1.66 12.16
CA ILE A 394 -26.79 0.37 12.68
C ILE A 394 -25.89 -0.29 11.63
N VAL A 395 -24.68 -0.66 12.02
CA VAL A 395 -23.74 -1.41 11.21
C VAL A 395 -23.80 -2.88 11.65
N ALA A 396 -24.48 -3.72 10.88
CA ALA A 396 -24.62 -5.14 11.17
C ALA A 396 -23.36 -5.91 10.78
N ASP A 397 -22.91 -6.83 11.64
CA ASP A 397 -21.79 -7.71 11.31
C ASP A 397 -22.22 -8.77 10.29
N THR A 398 -21.67 -8.68 9.08
CA THR A 398 -21.89 -9.65 8.00
C THR A 398 -20.60 -10.35 7.58
N GLY A 399 -19.54 -10.27 8.41
CA GLY A 399 -18.20 -10.72 8.04
C GLY A 399 -17.54 -9.86 6.97
N GLY A 400 -17.95 -8.59 6.83
CA GLY A 400 -17.42 -7.67 5.83
C GLY A 400 -18.00 -7.85 4.43
N LEU A 401 -19.22 -8.36 4.31
CA LEU A 401 -19.91 -8.55 3.03
C LEU A 401 -20.85 -7.38 2.71
N SER A 402 -20.92 -6.99 1.42
CA SER A 402 -21.87 -5.97 0.94
C SER A 402 -23.32 -6.41 1.19
N VAL A 403 -24.27 -5.47 1.16
CA VAL A 403 -25.70 -5.77 1.40
C VAL A 403 -26.18 -6.95 0.55
N GLU A 404 -26.04 -6.86 -0.77
CA GLU A 404 -26.56 -7.88 -1.69
C GLU A 404 -25.88 -9.24 -1.50
N SER A 405 -24.56 -9.26 -1.35
CA SER A 405 -23.80 -10.50 -1.12
C SER A 405 -24.14 -11.12 0.23
N ALA A 406 -24.28 -10.32 1.28
CA ALA A 406 -24.63 -10.80 2.62
C ALA A 406 -26.06 -11.35 2.66
N VAL A 407 -27.00 -10.68 1.97
CA VAL A 407 -28.38 -11.15 1.80
C VAL A 407 -28.40 -12.48 1.04
N ALA A 408 -27.66 -12.59 -0.06
CA ALA A 408 -27.56 -13.82 -0.86
C ALA A 408 -26.89 -14.98 -0.09
N GLY A 409 -25.81 -14.69 0.63
CA GLY A 409 -25.04 -15.63 1.45
C GLY A 409 -25.68 -15.98 2.79
N ARG A 410 -26.85 -15.38 3.12
CA ARG A 410 -27.53 -15.54 4.42
C ARG A 410 -26.69 -15.08 5.63
N ASN A 411 -25.79 -14.13 5.41
CA ASN A 411 -25.05 -13.43 6.47
C ASN A 411 -25.81 -12.18 6.95
N PHE A 412 -26.78 -11.69 6.16
CA PHE A 412 -27.71 -10.64 6.56
C PHE A 412 -29.13 -11.21 6.51
N THR A 413 -29.70 -11.50 7.67
CA THR A 413 -31.02 -12.16 7.84
C THR A 413 -31.91 -11.36 8.80
N ALA A 414 -33.22 -11.67 8.79
CA ALA A 414 -34.18 -11.06 9.71
C ALA A 414 -33.78 -11.26 11.19
N GLU A 415 -33.32 -12.45 11.56
CA GLU A 415 -32.86 -12.76 12.91
C GLU A 415 -31.59 -11.98 13.27
N GLY A 416 -30.64 -11.89 12.33
CA GLY A 416 -29.42 -11.11 12.53
C GLY A 416 -29.71 -9.62 12.74
N ILE A 417 -30.69 -9.07 12.00
CA ILE A 417 -31.16 -7.69 12.18
C ILE A 417 -31.81 -7.52 13.57
N ALA A 418 -32.67 -8.46 13.97
CA ALA A 418 -33.32 -8.43 15.28
C ALA A 418 -32.32 -8.54 16.43
N GLN A 419 -31.29 -9.36 16.28
CA GLN A 419 -30.19 -9.47 17.23
C GLN A 419 -29.40 -8.15 17.30
N ALA A 420 -29.05 -7.56 16.16
CA ALA A 420 -28.34 -6.29 16.11
C ALA A 420 -29.12 -5.17 16.81
N LEU A 421 -30.45 -5.07 16.63
CA LEU A 421 -31.28 -4.10 17.34
C LEU A 421 -31.23 -4.27 18.87
N LYS A 422 -31.29 -5.53 19.34
CA LYS A 422 -31.28 -5.87 20.77
C LYS A 422 -29.92 -5.62 21.41
N GLU A 423 -28.85 -6.15 20.82
CA GLU A 423 -27.49 -6.02 21.34
C GLU A 423 -27.03 -4.57 21.42
N ASN A 424 -27.45 -3.75 20.46
CA ASN A 424 -27.14 -2.33 20.43
C ASN A 424 -28.12 -1.47 21.26
N ASN A 425 -29.10 -2.06 21.93
CA ASN A 425 -30.12 -1.35 22.71
C ASN A 425 -30.80 -0.20 21.93
N VAL A 426 -31.10 -0.40 20.66
CA VAL A 426 -31.59 0.65 19.74
C VAL A 426 -32.91 1.28 20.22
N ALA A 427 -33.76 0.48 20.88
CA ALA A 427 -35.00 0.94 21.48
C ALA A 427 -34.80 2.01 22.57
N GLY A 428 -33.61 2.12 23.16
CA GLY A 428 -33.27 3.16 24.13
C GLY A 428 -32.95 4.52 23.49
N PHE A 429 -32.71 4.58 22.17
CA PHE A 429 -32.35 5.81 21.47
C PHE A 429 -33.56 6.55 20.88
N VAL A 430 -34.63 5.84 20.57
CA VAL A 430 -35.79 6.37 19.83
C VAL A 430 -37.12 6.03 20.50
N SER A 431 -38.12 6.90 20.32
CA SER A 431 -39.49 6.75 20.84
C SER A 431 -40.43 6.03 19.86
N HIS A 432 -39.90 5.44 18.80
CA HIS A 432 -40.65 4.71 17.77
C HIS A 432 -40.01 3.34 17.50
N THR A 433 -40.75 2.45 16.84
CA THR A 433 -40.30 1.12 16.44
C THR A 433 -40.31 1.00 14.92
N THR A 434 -39.51 1.83 14.26
CA THR A 434 -39.41 1.85 12.79
C THR A 434 -37.95 1.77 12.37
N LEU A 435 -37.64 0.84 11.48
CA LEU A 435 -36.29 0.63 10.95
C LEU A 435 -36.30 0.74 9.42
N ILE A 436 -35.33 1.46 8.87
CA ILE A 436 -35.13 1.58 7.43
C ILE A 436 -34.06 0.58 7.00
N ILE A 437 -34.43 -0.40 6.17
CA ILE A 437 -33.50 -1.36 5.58
C ILE A 437 -33.07 -0.91 4.18
N PRO A 438 -31.90 -1.33 3.68
CA PRO A 438 -31.48 -1.03 2.31
C PRO A 438 -32.44 -1.64 1.29
N GLY A 439 -32.64 -0.98 0.15
CA GLY A 439 -33.51 -1.49 -0.92
C GLY A 439 -33.06 -2.83 -1.52
N LEU A 440 -31.76 -3.15 -1.45
CA LEU A 440 -31.21 -4.46 -1.85
C LEU A 440 -31.58 -5.59 -0.87
N ALA A 441 -32.02 -5.25 0.34
CA ALA A 441 -32.52 -6.17 1.34
C ALA A 441 -34.06 -6.25 1.39
N ALA A 442 -34.77 -5.64 0.43
CA ALA A 442 -36.24 -5.55 0.42
C ALA A 442 -36.95 -6.88 0.65
N ARG A 443 -36.41 -7.99 0.13
CA ARG A 443 -36.98 -9.33 0.30
C ARG A 443 -37.06 -9.81 1.76
N LEU A 444 -36.29 -9.20 2.66
CA LEU A 444 -36.27 -9.53 4.08
C LEU A 444 -37.32 -8.74 4.87
N SER A 445 -38.02 -7.77 4.27
CA SER A 445 -38.83 -6.81 5.03
C SER A 445 -39.90 -7.50 5.90
N GLY A 446 -40.70 -8.40 5.32
CA GLY A 446 -41.76 -9.10 6.05
C GLY A 446 -41.23 -9.97 7.20
N GLU A 447 -40.24 -10.81 6.92
CA GLU A 447 -39.60 -11.65 7.94
C GLU A 447 -38.94 -10.80 9.05
N THR A 448 -38.37 -9.64 8.68
CA THR A 448 -37.76 -8.72 9.64
C THR A 448 -38.82 -8.02 10.50
N GLU A 449 -39.96 -7.63 9.94
CA GLU A 449 -41.09 -7.09 10.73
C GLU A 449 -41.55 -8.10 11.78
N GLU A 450 -41.72 -9.36 11.38
CA GLU A 450 -42.12 -10.45 12.30
C GLU A 450 -41.07 -10.72 13.38
N ALA A 451 -39.78 -10.79 13.02
CA ALA A 451 -38.70 -11.12 13.95
C ALA A 451 -38.40 -9.98 14.95
N THR A 452 -38.57 -8.73 14.52
CA THR A 452 -38.23 -7.54 15.32
C THR A 452 -39.42 -6.97 16.09
N GLY A 453 -40.63 -7.09 15.54
CA GLY A 453 -41.80 -6.32 15.97
C GLY A 453 -41.73 -4.84 15.61
N TRP A 454 -40.75 -4.43 14.79
CA TRP A 454 -40.60 -3.06 14.29
C TRP A 454 -41.22 -2.96 12.90
N LYS A 455 -41.79 -1.80 12.58
CA LYS A 455 -42.21 -1.46 11.22
C LYS A 455 -40.97 -1.33 10.34
N ILE A 456 -40.93 -2.03 9.20
CA ILE A 456 -39.79 -1.98 8.29
C ILE A 456 -40.12 -1.14 7.08
N LEU A 457 -39.32 -0.09 6.87
CA LEU A 457 -39.35 0.69 5.65
C LEU A 457 -38.24 0.22 4.71
N VAL A 458 -38.60 -0.07 3.47
CA VAL A 458 -37.63 -0.38 2.43
C VAL A 458 -37.10 0.94 1.85
N GLY A 459 -35.85 1.25 2.17
CA GLY A 459 -35.14 2.39 1.63
C GLY A 459 -34.74 2.21 0.16
N PRO A 460 -33.99 3.18 -0.41
CA PRO A 460 -33.51 3.10 -1.79
C PRO A 460 -32.46 1.98 -1.94
N LYS A 461 -32.28 1.50 -3.19
CA LYS A 461 -31.20 0.56 -3.52
C LYS A 461 -29.80 1.20 -3.44
N ASP A 462 -29.73 2.49 -3.76
CA ASP A 462 -28.50 3.30 -3.72
C ASP A 462 -28.63 4.35 -2.61
N SER A 463 -27.57 4.53 -1.81
CA SER A 463 -27.59 5.40 -0.63
C SER A 463 -27.69 6.89 -0.97
N SER A 464 -27.35 7.31 -2.19
CA SER A 464 -27.55 8.68 -2.66
C SER A 464 -29.04 9.09 -2.61
N GLY A 465 -29.95 8.12 -2.66
CA GLY A 465 -31.39 8.32 -2.54
C GLY A 465 -31.91 8.54 -1.11
N ILE A 466 -31.09 8.36 -0.06
CA ILE A 466 -31.55 8.41 1.34
C ILE A 466 -32.19 9.76 1.67
N SER A 467 -31.56 10.85 1.23
CA SER A 467 -32.05 12.21 1.51
C SER A 467 -33.46 12.45 0.95
N GLN A 468 -33.70 12.01 -0.30
CA GLN A 468 -35.03 12.12 -0.93
C GLN A 468 -36.04 11.19 -0.24
N PHE A 469 -35.64 9.95 0.03
CA PHE A 469 -36.51 8.99 0.70
C PHE A 469 -37.00 9.50 2.05
N LEU A 470 -36.11 10.05 2.88
CA LEU A 470 -36.50 10.59 4.18
C LEU A 470 -37.44 11.79 4.06
N ARG A 471 -37.25 12.68 3.08
CA ARG A 471 -38.21 13.77 2.83
C ARG A 471 -39.62 13.27 2.50
N ASP A 472 -39.70 12.19 1.72
CA ASP A 472 -40.98 11.70 1.20
C ASP A 472 -41.69 10.73 2.16
N ARG A 473 -40.93 10.08 3.05
CA ARG A 473 -41.41 8.94 3.85
C ARG A 473 -41.12 9.06 5.36
N TRP A 474 -40.52 10.15 5.82
CA TRP A 474 -40.21 10.39 7.23
C TRP A 474 -40.60 11.81 7.70
N PRO A 475 -41.23 11.98 8.88
CA PRO A 475 -41.68 10.94 9.80
C PRO A 475 -42.83 10.11 9.24
N VAL A 476 -42.94 8.87 9.67
CA VAL A 476 -44.04 7.98 9.25
C VAL A 476 -45.35 8.51 9.85
N GLU A 477 -46.30 8.91 9.01
CA GLU A 477 -47.66 9.22 9.48
C GLU A 477 -48.22 7.98 10.20
N ARG A 478 -48.75 8.21 11.42
CA ARG A 478 -49.18 7.16 12.34
C ARG A 478 -50.35 6.35 11.83
#